data_AF-A0A663EFD4-F1
#
_entry.id   AF-A0A663EFD4-F1
#
_cell.length_a   1.000
_cell.length_b   1.000
_cell.length_c   1.000
_cell.angle_alpha   90.00
_cell.angle_beta   90.00
_cell.angle_gamma   90.00
#
_symmetry.space_group_name_H-M   'P 1'
#
loop_
_entity.id
_entity.type
_entity.pdbx_description
1 polymer ?
#
loop_
_entity_poly.entity_id
_entity_poly.type
_entity_poly.pdbx_seq_one_letter_code
_entity_poly.pdbx_strand_id
1 'polypeptide(L)'
;PSNATLAWWAHEKAGHGGRDATIAWAKVRGVQLSVKDVQTCIAQCETCQLLRRHPYLDQPVKRIWRGTTGGEVWQIDYIGPLREHR
;
A
#
# COMPACT_ATOMS: atom_id res chain seq x y z
N PRO A 1 21.04 18.48 15.23
CA PRO A 1 20.70 18.94 13.85
C PRO A 1 19.68 17.99 13.22
N SER A 2 18.53 18.49 12.76
CA SER A 2 17.59 17.67 11.99
C SER A 2 18.19 17.39 10.62
N ASN A 3 18.29 16.11 10.26
CA ASN A 3 18.85 15.68 8.99
C ASN A 3 17.71 15.25 8.06
N ALA A 4 16.70 16.10 7.91
CA ALA A 4 15.49 15.81 7.13
C ALA A 4 15.82 15.39 5.69
N THR A 5 16.78 16.06 5.04
CA THR A 5 17.26 15.72 3.69
C THR A 5 17.84 14.29 3.63
N LEU A 6 18.57 13.88 4.68
CA LEU A 6 19.16 12.55 4.75
C LEU A 6 18.12 11.47 5.06
N ALA A 7 17.12 11.81 5.86
CA ALA A 7 15.98 10.93 6.12
C ALA A 7 15.20 10.66 4.82
N TRP A 8 14.98 11.68 3.97
CA TRP A 8 14.39 11.52 2.64
C TRP A 8 15.19 10.61 1.74
N TRP A 9 16.50 10.84 1.63
CA TRP A 9 17.36 10.00 0.80
C TRP A 9 17.40 8.54 1.29
N ALA A 10 17.54 8.33 2.60
CA ALA A 10 17.51 6.99 3.19
C ALA A 10 16.15 6.30 2.97
N HIS A 11 15.05 7.05 3.05
CA HIS A 11 13.70 6.53 2.82
C HIS A 11 13.51 6.04 1.37
N GLU A 12 13.97 6.81 0.39
CA GLU A 12 13.97 6.40 -1.03
C GLU A 12 14.85 5.17 -1.26
N LYS A 13 16.07 5.16 -0.70
CA LYS A 13 17.01 4.03 -0.87
C LYS A 13 16.60 2.76 -0.11
N ALA A 14 15.78 2.89 0.93
CA ALA A 14 15.15 1.78 1.62
C ALA A 14 13.90 1.25 0.87
N GLY A 15 13.57 1.80 -0.29
CA GLY A 15 12.46 1.34 -1.13
C GLY A 15 11.09 1.64 -0.53
N HIS A 16 10.93 2.79 0.13
CA HIS A 16 9.68 3.19 0.78
C HIS A 16 9.15 2.18 1.83
N GLY A 17 10.00 1.31 2.38
CA GLY A 17 9.63 0.26 3.35
C GLY A 17 9.19 0.77 4.74
N GLY A 18 8.86 2.04 4.88
CA GLY A 18 8.44 2.66 6.14
C GLY A 18 9.61 2.95 7.09
N ARG A 19 9.25 3.16 8.37
CA ARG A 19 10.17 3.68 9.39
C ARG A 19 11.33 2.74 9.65
N ASP A 20 11.02 1.48 9.91
CA ASP A 20 12.01 0.52 10.37
C ASP A 20 12.99 0.15 9.24
N ALA A 21 12.51 0.06 8.00
CA ALA A 21 13.37 -0.11 6.83
C ALA A 21 14.32 1.09 6.63
N THR A 22 13.81 2.31 6.78
CA THR A 22 14.60 3.55 6.67
C THR A 22 15.68 3.62 7.75
N ILE A 23 15.34 3.29 9.00
CA ILE A 23 16.29 3.25 10.13
C ILE A 23 17.33 2.15 9.94
N ALA A 24 16.92 0.94 9.52
CA ALA A 24 17.83 -0.17 9.28
C ALA A 24 18.82 0.16 8.14
N TRP A 25 18.34 0.76 7.05
CA TRP A 25 19.17 1.18 5.92
C TRP A 25 20.27 2.16 6.35
N ALA A 26 19.92 3.13 7.20
CA ALA A 26 20.85 4.13 7.71
C ALA A 26 21.85 3.53 8.71
N LYS A 27 21.38 2.65 9.61
CA LYS A 27 22.21 1.97 10.61
C LYS A 27 23.32 1.14 9.97
N VAL A 28 23.01 0.40 8.90
CA VAL A 28 24.00 -0.39 8.14
C VAL A 28 25.11 0.49 7.54
N ARG A 29 24.85 1.79 7.35
CA ARG A 29 25.78 2.75 6.72
C ARG A 29 26.39 3.74 7.73
N GLY A 30 26.20 3.51 9.04
CA GLY A 30 26.71 4.39 10.09
C GLY A 30 26.04 5.77 10.13
N VAL A 31 24.92 5.95 9.45
CA VAL A 31 24.17 7.20 9.43
C VAL A 31 23.17 7.20 10.57
N GLN A 32 23.24 8.22 11.43
CA GLN A 32 22.21 8.44 12.45
C GLN A 32 21.07 9.28 11.87
N LEU A 33 19.85 8.73 11.94
CA LEU A 33 18.62 9.42 11.58
C LEU A 33 17.75 9.64 12.82
N SER A 34 17.18 10.83 12.93
CA SER A 34 16.15 11.13 13.91
C SER A 34 14.86 10.38 13.54
N VAL A 35 14.27 9.69 14.52
CA VAL A 35 12.97 9.02 14.35
C VAL A 35 11.89 10.03 13.92
N LYS A 36 11.93 11.25 14.47
CA LYS A 36 10.99 12.32 14.12
C LYS A 36 11.12 12.76 12.66
N ASP A 37 12.35 12.86 12.16
CA ASP A 37 12.61 13.25 10.77
C ASP A 37 12.16 12.15 9.81
N VAL A 38 12.39 10.88 10.15
CA VAL A 38 11.93 9.72 9.39
C VAL A 38 10.39 9.65 9.36
N GLN A 39 9.73 9.86 10.50
CA GLN A 39 8.26 9.88 10.57
C GLN A 39 7.67 11.03 9.73
N THR A 40 8.27 12.22 9.81
CA THR A 40 7.86 13.38 9.00
C THR A 40 8.03 13.10 7.52
N CYS A 41 9.19 12.55 7.12
CA CYS A 41 9.47 12.16 5.74
C CYS A 41 8.43 11.16 5.20
N ILE A 42 8.15 10.09 5.92
CA ILE A 42 7.16 9.08 5.49
C ILE A 42 5.75 9.68 5.40
N ALA A 43 5.37 10.55 6.34
CA ALA A 43 4.07 11.20 6.31
C ALA A 43 3.91 12.17 5.12
N GLN A 44 5.00 12.79 4.68
CA GLN A 44 5.04 13.74 3.56
C GLN A 44 5.36 13.09 2.20
N CYS A 45 5.76 11.81 2.17
CA CYS A 45 6.09 11.10 0.94
C CYS A 45 4.84 10.78 0.12
N GLU A 46 4.68 11.43 -1.04
CA GLU A 46 3.56 11.23 -1.96
C GLU A 46 3.40 9.76 -2.39
N THR A 47 4.50 9.10 -2.78
CA THR A 47 4.50 7.67 -3.11
C THR A 47 3.96 6.82 -1.95
N CYS A 48 4.38 7.11 -0.71
CA CYS A 48 3.87 6.42 0.46
C CYS A 48 2.40 6.76 0.74
N GLN A 49 1.95 7.99 0.47
CA GLN A 49 0.54 8.36 0.61
C GLN A 49 -0.34 7.62 -0.39
N LEU A 50 0.13 7.45 -1.64
CA LEU A 50 -0.56 6.69 -2.68
C LEU A 50 -0.56 5.18 -2.40
N LEU A 51 0.54 4.65 -1.85
CA LEU A 51 0.68 3.23 -1.52
C LEU A 51 0.11 2.83 -0.15
N ARG A 52 -0.10 3.80 0.75
CA ARG A 52 -0.69 3.58 2.08
C ARG A 52 -2.08 3.01 1.85
N ARG A 53 -2.19 1.67 2.00
CA ARG A 53 -3.36 0.80 1.82
C ARG A 53 -4.56 1.57 1.27
N HIS A 54 -4.82 1.36 -0.02
CA HIS A 54 -6.05 1.80 -0.64
C HIS A 54 -7.21 1.43 0.30
N PRO A 55 -8.02 2.40 0.78
CA PRO A 55 -9.09 2.14 1.74
C PRO A 55 -10.14 1.13 1.26
N TYR A 56 -10.03 0.66 0.02
CA TYR A 56 -10.80 -0.45 -0.53
C TYR A 56 -10.58 -1.78 0.18
N LEU A 57 -9.40 -2.03 0.76
CA LEU A 57 -9.18 -3.28 1.50
C LEU A 57 -9.90 -3.30 2.86
N ASP A 58 -10.21 -2.12 3.41
CA ASP A 58 -10.93 -1.96 4.68
C ASP A 58 -12.41 -1.56 4.45
N GLN A 59 -12.88 -1.48 3.20
CA GLN A 59 -14.31 -1.34 2.97
C GLN A 59 -15.00 -2.63 3.39
N PRO A 60 -16.03 -2.57 4.27
CA PRO A 60 -16.82 -3.75 4.56
C PRO A 60 -17.41 -4.25 3.24
N VAL A 61 -17.14 -5.51 2.92
CA VAL A 61 -17.69 -6.19 1.75
C VAL A 61 -19.21 -5.98 1.79
N LYS A 62 -19.72 -5.13 0.88
CA LYS A 62 -21.16 -4.91 0.79
C LYS A 62 -21.81 -6.23 0.42
N ARG A 63 -22.95 -6.54 1.06
CA ARG A 63 -23.73 -7.74 0.75
C ARG A 63 -24.28 -7.60 -0.67
N ILE A 64 -23.98 -8.58 -1.53
CA ILE A 64 -24.57 -8.72 -2.85
C ILE A 64 -26.09 -8.88 -2.67
N TRP A 65 -26.88 -8.13 -3.44
CA TRP A 65 -28.34 -8.20 -3.38
C TRP A 65 -28.84 -9.56 -3.88
N ARG A 66 -29.84 -10.12 -3.20
CA ARG A 66 -30.46 -11.42 -3.53
C ARG A 66 -31.97 -11.24 -3.60
N GLY A 67 -32.59 -11.92 -4.56
CA GLY A 67 -34.04 -11.98 -4.67
C GLY A 67 -34.66 -12.75 -3.51
N THR A 68 -35.91 -12.40 -3.19
CA THR A 68 -36.77 -13.12 -2.25
C THR A 68 -37.59 -14.22 -2.94
N THR A 69 -37.73 -14.14 -4.25
CA THR A 69 -38.49 -15.06 -5.09
C THR A 69 -37.68 -15.58 -6.27
N GLY A 70 -38.13 -16.70 -6.86
CA GLY A 70 -37.50 -17.28 -8.05
C GLY A 70 -37.56 -16.34 -9.24
N GLY A 71 -36.42 -16.11 -9.90
CA GLY A 71 -36.31 -15.28 -11.11
C GLY A 71 -36.17 -13.77 -10.89
N GLU A 72 -36.17 -13.32 -9.63
CA GLU A 72 -36.11 -11.88 -9.28
C GLU A 72 -34.73 -11.26 -9.55
N VAL A 73 -33.63 -12.01 -9.37
CA VAL A 73 -32.25 -11.51 -9.46
C VAL A 73 -31.32 -12.51 -10.10
N TRP A 74 -30.52 -12.04 -11.06
CA TRP A 74 -29.53 -12.83 -11.79
C TRP A 74 -28.18 -12.14 -11.70
N GLN A 75 -27.14 -12.86 -11.25
CA GLN A 75 -25.76 -12.43 -11.39
C GLN A 75 -25.12 -13.28 -12.48
N ILE A 76 -24.65 -12.63 -13.54
CA ILE A 76 -24.10 -13.28 -14.74
C ILE A 76 -22.71 -12.72 -14.97
N ASP A 77 -21.74 -13.60 -15.19
CA ASP A 77 -20.39 -13.25 -15.61
C ASP A 77 -19.87 -14.30 -16.60
N TYR A 78 -18.86 -13.94 -17.38
CA TYR A 78 -18.23 -14.81 -18.36
C TYR A 78 -16.93 -15.38 -17.82
N ILE A 79 -16.69 -16.68 -18.05
CA ILE A 79 -15.41 -17.32 -17.77
C ILE A 79 -14.68 -17.55 -19.09
N GLY A 80 -13.46 -17.02 -19.24
CA GLY A 80 -12.66 -17.22 -20.43
C GLY A 80 -11.25 -16.62 -20.39
N PRO A 81 -10.45 -16.83 -21.45
CA PRO A 81 -10.77 -17.65 -22.62
C PRO A 81 -10.81 -19.15 -22.30
N LEU A 82 -11.79 -19.86 -22.85
CA LEU A 82 -11.86 -21.32 -22.74
C LEU A 82 -10.86 -21.96 -23.71
N ARG A 83 -10.44 -23.19 -23.41
CA ARG A 83 -9.56 -23.95 -24.31
C ARG A 83 -10.28 -24.19 -25.63
N GLU A 84 -9.56 -24.06 -26.73
CA GLU A 84 -10.05 -24.48 -28.04
C GLU A 84 -10.20 -26.02 -28.06
N HIS A 85 -11.35 -26.50 -28.50
CA HIS A 85 -11.54 -27.91 -28.81
C HIS A 85 -10.87 -28.17 -30.16
N ARG A 86 -9.66 -28.74 -30.10
CA ARG A 86 -8.96 -29.23 -31.30
C ARG A 86 -9.47 -30.61 -31.70
#